data_AF-A0A6L9QWD9-F1
#
_entry.id   AF-A0A6L9QWD9-F1
#
_cell.length_a   1.000
_cell.length_b   1.000
_cell.length_c   1.000
_cell.angle_alpha   90.00
_cell.angle_beta   90.00
_cell.angle_gamma   90.00
#
_symmetry.space_group_name_H-M   'P 1'
#
loop_
_entity.id
_entity.type
_entity.pdbx_description
1 polymer ?
#
loop_
_entity_poly.entity_id
_entity_poly.type
_entity_poly.pdbx_seq_one_letter_code
_entity_poly.pdbx_strand_id
1 'polypeptide(L)'
;MLRLYDHRTGRAEPLPAGPGLRVQVLPGSGYRTLVVADLLRRVVQRSGRRVRLVSTPLAAGGDYTDYAVASVEVLDEPLADADVYVTAGEPVDARCVTVPAETGGKAPDALTARLAMLEVPYREPVELSDARLVAAAARLDAWRGKVAEWATSPGRPMSREYADQADAALADDLGTSGALAVLDRLAADPDVPPGAKLETFVHLDMLLALGLVAAIGSA
;
A
#
# COMPACT_ATOMS: atom_id res chain seq x y z
N MET A 1 15.68 -5.63 -3.61
CA MET A 1 15.92 -4.94 -2.31
C MET A 1 15.16 -3.63 -2.37
N LEU A 2 14.30 -3.33 -1.39
CA LEU A 2 13.51 -2.11 -1.36
C LEU A 2 14.41 -0.86 -1.30
N ARG A 3 14.12 0.11 -2.16
CA ARG A 3 14.70 1.45 -2.16
C ARG A 3 13.59 2.46 -1.92
N LEU A 4 13.90 3.55 -1.22
CA LEU A 4 12.99 4.68 -1.01
C LEU A 4 13.69 5.97 -1.42
N TYR A 5 12.95 6.96 -1.88
CA TYR A 5 13.49 8.30 -2.07
C TYR A 5 14.02 8.87 -0.76
N ASP A 6 15.20 9.48 -0.81
CA ASP A 6 15.78 10.28 0.27
C ASP A 6 15.83 11.74 -0.15
N HIS A 7 15.10 12.59 0.54
CA HIS A 7 15.09 14.03 0.25
C HIS A 7 16.46 14.68 0.47
N ARG A 8 17.31 14.11 1.33
CA ARG A 8 18.65 14.64 1.64
C ARG A 8 19.63 14.42 0.50
N THR A 9 19.45 13.38 -0.29
CA THR A 9 20.33 13.03 -1.43
C THR A 9 19.66 13.20 -2.79
N GLY A 10 18.35 13.40 -2.81
CA GLY A 10 17.54 13.58 -4.01
C GLY A 10 17.37 12.30 -4.84
N ARG A 11 17.63 11.12 -4.27
CA ARG A 11 17.68 9.84 -4.99
C ARG A 11 17.01 8.71 -4.20
N ALA A 12 16.59 7.67 -4.92
CA ALA A 12 16.14 6.42 -4.30
C ALA A 12 17.34 5.61 -3.78
N GLU A 13 17.33 5.27 -2.50
CA GLU A 13 18.42 4.58 -1.83
C GLU A 13 17.91 3.35 -1.09
N PRO A 14 18.73 2.30 -0.94
CA PRO A 14 18.35 1.13 -0.17
C PRO A 14 18.10 1.46 1.30
N LEU A 15 17.17 0.74 1.91
CA LEU A 15 16.96 0.80 3.37
C LEU A 15 18.19 0.26 4.13
N PRO A 16 18.39 0.68 5.40
CA PRO A 16 19.39 0.07 6.27
C PRO A 16 19.24 -1.45 6.31
N ALA A 17 20.37 -2.15 6.28
CA ALA A 17 20.42 -3.60 6.36
C ALA A 17 20.06 -4.09 7.78
N GLY A 18 19.71 -5.37 7.90
CA GLY A 18 19.47 -6.03 9.19
C GLY A 18 18.08 -6.64 9.32
N PRO A 19 17.84 -7.36 10.43
CA PRO A 19 16.62 -8.15 10.63
C PRO A 19 15.39 -7.30 10.99
N GLY A 20 15.58 -6.02 11.32
CA GLY A 20 14.54 -5.10 11.76
C GLY A 20 14.51 -3.80 10.96
N LEU A 21 13.40 -3.07 11.03
CA LEU A 21 13.24 -1.69 10.60
C LEU A 21 12.31 -0.96 11.58
N ARG A 22 12.73 0.17 12.11
CA ARG A 22 11.94 1.05 12.97
C ARG A 22 11.40 2.19 12.12
N VAL A 23 10.09 2.31 12.07
CA VAL A 23 9.39 3.33 11.28
C VAL A 23 8.60 4.20 12.23
N GLN A 24 8.85 5.51 12.22
CA GLN A 24 8.12 6.50 12.98
C GLN A 24 7.18 7.28 12.06
N VAL A 25 5.88 7.22 12.32
CA VAL A 25 4.89 8.11 11.71
C VAL A 25 4.82 9.37 12.57
N LEU A 26 5.06 10.52 11.94
CA LEU A 26 4.96 11.82 12.61
C LEU A 26 3.49 12.30 12.63
N PRO A 27 3.10 13.15 13.59
CA PRO A 27 1.78 13.74 13.62
C PRO A 27 1.44 14.42 12.28
N GLY A 28 0.19 14.25 11.84
CA GLY A 28 -0.30 14.86 10.60
C GLY A 28 -1.79 14.59 10.40
N SER A 29 -2.39 15.31 9.45
CA SER A 29 -3.77 15.08 9.01
C SER A 29 -3.83 14.02 7.91
N GLY A 30 -5.00 13.42 7.76
CA GLY A 30 -5.29 12.44 6.70
C GLY A 30 -4.87 11.01 7.05
N TYR A 31 -5.33 10.08 6.22
CA TYR A 31 -5.12 8.64 6.33
C TYR A 31 -4.02 8.15 5.38
N ARG A 32 -3.65 8.94 4.35
CA ARG A 32 -2.67 8.50 3.34
C ARG A 32 -1.31 8.17 3.92
N THR A 33 -0.83 8.96 4.88
CA THR A 33 0.44 8.72 5.59
C THR A 33 0.45 7.35 6.25
N LEU A 34 -0.66 6.97 6.88
CA LEU A 34 -0.81 5.66 7.53
C LEU A 34 -0.91 4.52 6.51
N VAL A 35 -1.64 4.73 5.41
CA VAL A 35 -1.74 3.77 4.31
C VAL A 35 -0.36 3.50 3.68
N VAL A 36 0.44 4.54 3.45
CA VAL A 36 1.79 4.42 2.88
C VAL A 36 2.77 3.79 3.89
N ALA A 37 2.68 4.15 5.17
CA ALA A 37 3.50 3.52 6.21
C ALA A 37 3.16 2.03 6.40
N ASP A 38 1.88 1.66 6.30
CA ASP A 38 1.42 0.28 6.31
C ASP A 38 1.90 -0.50 5.08
N LEU A 39 1.84 0.10 3.89
CA LEU A 39 2.40 -0.49 2.67
C LEU A 39 3.91 -0.73 2.83
N LEU A 40 4.66 0.28 3.31
CA LEU A 40 6.09 0.14 3.59
C LEU A 40 6.35 -1.04 4.53
N ARG A 41 5.57 -1.14 5.63
CA ARG A 41 5.66 -2.26 6.57
C ARG A 41 5.46 -3.61 5.86
N ARG A 42 4.40 -3.75 5.05
CA ARG A 42 4.07 -5.01 4.36
C ARG A 42 5.13 -5.41 3.35
N VAL A 43 5.63 -4.46 2.53
CA VAL A 43 6.69 -4.70 1.55
C VAL A 43 8.00 -5.11 2.24
N VAL A 44 8.36 -4.46 3.35
CA VAL A 44 9.56 -4.81 4.11
C VAL A 44 9.41 -6.18 4.78
N GLN A 45 8.25 -6.46 5.39
CA GLN A 45 7.97 -7.75 6.02
C GLN A 45 8.02 -8.91 5.03
N ARG A 46 7.64 -8.67 3.78
CA ARG A 46 7.73 -9.67 2.71
C ARG A 46 9.15 -10.15 2.44
N SER A 47 10.16 -9.30 2.72
CA SER A 47 11.58 -9.66 2.65
C SER A 47 12.10 -10.44 3.87
N GLY A 48 11.21 -10.81 4.81
CA GLY A 48 11.57 -11.56 6.03
C GLY A 48 12.05 -10.68 7.18
N ARG A 49 11.96 -9.35 7.06
CA ARG A 49 12.37 -8.40 8.09
C ARG A 49 11.21 -8.08 9.05
N ARG A 50 11.52 -7.85 10.31
CA ARG A 50 10.55 -7.32 11.29
C ARG A 50 10.44 -5.81 11.10
N VAL A 51 9.24 -5.28 11.24
CA VAL A 51 9.00 -3.83 11.19
C VAL A 51 8.30 -3.42 12.48
N ARG A 52 8.90 -2.50 13.22
CA ARG A 52 8.27 -1.82 14.35
C ARG A 52 7.75 -0.49 13.83
N LEU A 53 6.45 -0.43 13.57
CA LEU A 53 5.78 0.79 13.11
C LEU A 53 5.15 1.49 14.31
N VAL A 54 5.65 2.69 14.59
CA VAL A 54 5.27 3.50 15.74
C VAL A 54 4.69 4.82 15.27
N SER A 55 3.74 5.36 16.02
CA SER A 55 3.26 6.73 15.87
C SER A 55 3.22 7.40 17.25
N THR A 56 3.33 8.72 17.27
CA THR A 56 2.75 9.51 18.37
C THR A 56 1.22 9.57 18.22
N PRO A 57 0.43 10.00 19.22
CA PRO A 57 -1.01 10.09 19.10
C PRO A 57 -1.42 10.79 17.80
N LEU A 58 -2.15 10.04 16.96
CA LEU A 58 -2.56 10.49 15.64
C LEU A 58 -3.66 11.54 15.80
N ALA A 59 -3.55 12.64 15.06
CA ALA A 59 -4.62 13.65 14.99
C ALA A 59 -5.82 13.19 14.12
N ALA A 60 -5.76 11.99 13.55
CA ALA A 60 -6.84 11.44 12.72
C ALA A 60 -8.09 11.23 13.57
N GLY A 61 -9.16 11.97 13.27
CA GLY A 61 -10.43 11.96 14.03
C GLY A 61 -11.29 10.70 13.87
N GLY A 62 -10.79 9.60 13.29
CA GLY A 62 -11.54 8.37 13.04
C GLY A 62 -10.67 7.11 13.01
N ASP A 63 -11.29 5.94 13.00
CA ASP A 63 -10.62 4.64 13.07
C ASP A 63 -9.84 4.35 11.77
N TYR A 64 -8.51 4.37 11.85
CA TYR A 64 -7.64 4.09 10.71
C TYR A 64 -7.69 2.62 10.28
N THR A 65 -8.20 1.71 11.11
CA THR A 65 -8.28 0.28 10.80
C THR A 65 -9.28 -0.02 9.67
N ASP A 66 -10.27 0.86 9.46
CA ASP A 66 -11.18 0.80 8.31
C ASP A 66 -10.42 0.86 6.98
N TYR A 67 -9.27 1.53 6.93
CA TYR A 67 -8.38 1.61 5.76
C TYR A 67 -7.47 0.38 5.61
N ALA A 68 -7.76 -0.72 6.29
CA ALA A 68 -6.94 -1.94 6.36
C ALA A 68 -5.48 -1.70 6.82
N VAL A 69 -5.25 -0.60 7.55
CA VAL A 69 -3.99 -0.32 8.23
C VAL A 69 -3.96 -1.19 9.48
N ALA A 70 -3.04 -2.16 9.54
CA ALA A 70 -2.91 -2.97 10.76
C ALA A 70 -2.43 -2.09 11.93
N SER A 71 -2.81 -2.46 13.16
CA SER A 71 -2.56 -1.67 14.37
C SER A 71 -1.13 -1.12 14.44
N VAL A 72 -1.06 0.15 14.85
CA VAL A 72 0.19 0.91 15.01
C VAL A 72 0.47 1.05 16.50
N GLU A 73 1.73 0.85 16.90
CA GLU A 73 2.15 1.10 18.28
C GLU A 73 2.12 2.61 18.53
N VAL A 74 1.39 3.05 19.57
CA VAL A 74 1.30 4.48 19.93
C VAL A 74 2.21 4.75 21.13
N LEU A 75 3.15 5.67 20.98
CA LEU A 75 4.04 6.15 22.05
C LEU A 75 3.76 7.62 22.36
N ASP A 76 4.04 8.05 23.58
CA ASP A 76 3.87 9.45 23.99
C ASP A 76 4.87 10.39 23.28
N GLU A 77 6.08 9.90 23.00
CA GLU A 77 7.14 10.62 22.31
C GLU A 77 7.59 9.89 21.04
N PRO A 78 8.03 10.61 19.98
CA PRO A 78 8.59 9.98 18.79
C PRO A 78 9.84 9.15 19.10
N LEU A 79 10.10 8.11 18.32
CA LEU A 79 11.37 7.41 18.36
C LEU A 79 12.53 8.36 18.03
N ALA A 80 13.48 8.48 18.95
CA ALA A 80 14.69 9.28 18.76
C ALA A 80 15.63 8.69 17.68
N ASP A 81 15.53 7.39 17.42
CA ASP A 81 16.42 6.63 16.54
C ASP A 81 15.66 5.80 15.50
N ALA A 82 14.58 6.34 14.94
CA ALA A 82 13.87 5.67 13.85
C ALA A 82 14.79 5.52 12.62
N ASP A 83 14.68 4.38 11.93
CA ASP A 83 15.43 4.15 10.69
C ASP A 83 14.77 4.88 9.52
N VAL A 84 13.45 5.09 9.58
CA VAL A 84 12.66 5.85 8.61
C VAL A 84 11.56 6.65 9.35
N TYR A 85 11.44 7.93 9.02
CA TYR A 85 10.31 8.77 9.40
C TYR A 85 9.29 8.84 8.25
N VAL A 86 8.00 8.92 8.55
CA VAL A 86 6.93 9.14 7.56
C VAL A 86 6.12 10.35 8.01
N THR A 87 5.93 11.32 7.12
CA THR A 87 5.29 12.60 7.47
C THR A 87 4.38 13.10 6.36
N ALA A 88 3.33 13.84 6.74
CA ALA A 88 2.53 14.63 5.79
C ALA A 88 3.01 16.07 5.62
N GLY A 89 3.91 16.52 6.51
CA GLY A 89 4.40 17.90 6.54
C GLY A 89 5.86 18.01 6.09
N GLU A 90 6.58 18.93 6.71
CA GLU A 90 8.00 19.13 6.43
C GLU A 90 8.81 17.88 6.80
N PRO A 91 9.75 17.46 5.93
CA PRO A 91 10.65 16.36 6.25
C PRO A 91 11.60 16.74 7.39
N VAL A 92 11.89 15.79 8.26
CA VAL A 92 12.94 15.92 9.29
C VAL A 92 14.32 15.71 8.69
N ASP A 93 15.38 16.22 9.33
CA ASP A 93 16.79 15.99 8.95
C ASP A 93 17.27 14.56 9.27
N ALA A 94 16.57 13.58 8.69
CA ALA A 94 16.84 12.16 8.79
C ALA A 94 16.22 11.47 7.55
N ARG A 95 16.31 10.14 7.46
CA ARG A 95 15.61 9.42 6.38
C ARG A 95 14.10 9.60 6.53
N CYS A 96 13.49 10.38 5.63
CA CYS A 96 12.09 10.77 5.74
C CYS A 96 11.32 10.56 4.42
N VAL A 97 10.20 9.86 4.52
CA VAL A 97 9.20 9.65 3.46
C VAL A 97 8.12 10.71 3.62
N THR A 98 8.09 11.68 2.72
CA THR A 98 7.05 12.72 2.69
C THR A 98 5.87 12.27 1.85
N VAL A 99 4.69 12.22 2.46
CA VAL A 99 3.43 11.76 1.89
C VAL A 99 2.40 12.89 2.04
N PRO A 100 2.19 13.74 1.02
CA PRO A 100 1.17 14.78 1.11
C PRO A 100 -0.18 14.18 1.50
N ALA A 101 -0.79 14.75 2.55
CA ALA A 101 -2.11 14.34 3.00
C ALA A 101 -3.11 14.42 1.85
N GLU A 102 -4.03 13.46 1.81
CA GLU A 102 -5.12 13.51 0.86
C GLU A 102 -6.05 14.70 1.15
N THR A 103 -6.57 15.30 0.08
CA THR A 103 -7.58 16.36 0.14
C THR A 103 -8.89 15.87 -0.49
N GLY A 104 -9.95 16.68 -0.44
CA GLY A 104 -11.21 16.39 -1.11
C GLY A 104 -12.29 15.80 -0.18
N GLY A 105 -13.20 15.03 -0.78
CA GLY A 105 -14.41 14.55 -0.12
C GLY A 105 -14.20 13.29 0.72
N LYS A 106 -15.18 12.98 1.57
CA LYS A 106 -15.22 11.72 2.30
C LYS A 106 -15.57 10.58 1.32
N ALA A 107 -14.69 9.59 1.22
CA ALA A 107 -14.94 8.40 0.41
C ALA A 107 -16.18 7.62 0.89
N PRO A 108 -16.88 6.92 -0.02
CA PRO A 108 -18.03 6.09 0.34
C PRO A 108 -17.63 4.94 1.28
N ASP A 109 -16.43 4.39 1.09
CA ASP A 109 -15.82 3.40 1.97
C ASP A 109 -14.28 3.56 1.98
N ALA A 110 -13.65 3.00 3.01
CA ALA A 110 -12.23 3.19 3.27
C ALA A 110 -11.31 2.39 2.31
N LEU A 111 -11.78 1.28 1.72
CA LEU A 111 -10.99 0.52 0.74
C LEU A 111 -10.98 1.21 -0.62
N THR A 112 -12.08 1.83 -1.02
CA THR A 112 -12.14 2.73 -2.18
C THR A 112 -11.18 3.92 -2.00
N ALA A 113 -11.18 4.55 -0.82
CA ALA A 113 -10.22 5.60 -0.50
C ALA A 113 -8.77 5.09 -0.58
N ARG A 114 -8.51 3.90 -0.02
CA ARG A 114 -7.19 3.27 -0.03
C ARG A 114 -6.70 3.06 -1.46
N LEU A 115 -7.51 2.48 -2.34
CA LEU A 115 -7.13 2.32 -3.75
C LEU A 115 -6.86 3.69 -4.40
N ALA A 116 -7.76 4.65 -4.25
CA ALA A 116 -7.63 5.99 -4.84
C ALA A 116 -6.33 6.70 -4.42
N MET A 117 -5.89 6.52 -3.17
CA MET A 117 -4.63 7.04 -2.65
C MET A 117 -3.39 6.31 -3.19
N LEU A 118 -3.49 4.99 -3.38
CA LEU A 118 -2.40 4.14 -3.91
C LEU A 118 -2.25 4.25 -5.44
N GLU A 119 -3.26 4.73 -6.16
CA GLU A 119 -3.16 4.99 -7.60
C GLU A 119 -2.20 6.13 -7.94
N VAL A 120 -1.95 7.04 -6.99
CA VAL A 120 -1.03 8.17 -7.14
C VAL A 120 0.27 7.87 -6.41
N PRO A 121 1.44 8.10 -7.04
CA PRO A 121 2.72 8.00 -6.35
C PRO A 121 2.70 8.76 -5.02
N TYR A 122 3.20 8.15 -3.95
CA TYR A 122 2.99 8.67 -2.59
C TYR A 122 3.52 10.11 -2.39
N ARG A 123 4.49 10.52 -3.21
CA ARG A 123 5.13 11.84 -3.16
C ARG A 123 4.31 12.95 -3.81
N GLU A 124 3.37 12.59 -4.68
CA GLU A 124 2.52 13.54 -5.39
C GLU A 124 1.26 13.82 -4.59
N PRO A 125 0.75 15.07 -4.56
CA PRO A 125 -0.53 15.38 -3.95
C PRO A 125 -1.68 14.55 -4.54
N VAL A 126 -2.66 14.18 -3.71
CA VAL A 126 -3.88 13.50 -4.17
C VAL A 126 -5.13 14.20 -3.64
N GLU A 127 -6.06 14.45 -4.55
CA GLU A 127 -7.42 14.87 -4.23
C GLU A 127 -8.37 13.68 -4.45
N LEU A 128 -9.10 13.31 -3.39
CA LEU A 128 -10.19 12.33 -3.41
C LEU A 128 -11.46 13.00 -3.94
N SER A 129 -11.44 13.33 -5.23
CA SER A 129 -12.61 13.85 -5.94
C SER A 129 -13.65 12.74 -6.17
N ASP A 130 -14.92 13.12 -6.34
CA ASP A 130 -16.01 12.17 -6.63
C ASP A 130 -15.70 11.29 -7.84
N ALA A 131 -15.14 11.87 -8.90
CA ALA A 131 -14.75 11.13 -10.10
C ALA A 131 -13.67 10.08 -9.83
N ARG A 132 -12.66 10.42 -9.01
CA ARG A 132 -11.62 9.47 -8.60
C ARG A 132 -12.19 8.35 -7.74
N LEU A 133 -13.06 8.69 -6.78
CA LEU A 133 -13.67 7.71 -5.88
C LEU A 133 -14.60 6.75 -6.65
N VAL A 134 -15.39 7.24 -7.60
CA VAL A 134 -16.23 6.41 -8.48
C VAL A 134 -15.37 5.47 -9.32
N ALA A 135 -14.28 5.97 -9.92
CA ALA A 135 -13.37 5.15 -10.71
C ALA A 135 -12.69 4.06 -9.87
N ALA A 136 -12.22 4.41 -8.67
CA ALA A 136 -11.60 3.46 -7.74
C ALA A 136 -12.59 2.39 -7.27
N ALA A 137 -13.83 2.77 -6.93
CA ALA A 137 -14.87 1.83 -6.53
C ALA A 137 -15.18 0.83 -7.67
N ALA A 138 -15.41 1.33 -8.89
CA ALA A 138 -15.68 0.50 -10.05
C ALA A 138 -14.52 -0.47 -10.35
N ARG A 139 -13.28 -0.03 -10.16
CA ARG A 139 -12.08 -0.86 -10.33
C ARG A 139 -11.99 -1.96 -9.26
N LEU A 140 -12.25 -1.65 -7.99
CA LEU A 140 -12.30 -2.65 -6.92
C LEU A 140 -13.38 -3.70 -7.18
N ASP A 141 -14.58 -3.26 -7.58
CA ASP A 141 -15.68 -4.18 -7.87
C ASP A 141 -15.37 -5.10 -9.05
N ALA A 142 -14.76 -4.54 -10.11
CA ALA A 142 -14.32 -5.35 -11.26
C ALA A 142 -13.27 -6.39 -10.86
N TRP A 143 -12.29 -6.02 -10.03
CA TRP A 143 -11.29 -6.98 -9.54
C TRP A 143 -11.88 -8.03 -8.60
N ARG A 144 -12.76 -7.64 -7.66
CA ARG A 144 -13.45 -8.56 -6.75
C ARG A 144 -14.33 -9.55 -7.51
N GLY A 145 -15.04 -9.10 -8.54
CA GLY A 145 -15.83 -9.96 -9.42
C GLY A 145 -14.96 -11.00 -10.14
N LYS A 146 -13.82 -10.58 -10.70
CA LYS A 146 -12.85 -11.49 -11.32
C LYS A 146 -12.27 -12.49 -10.32
N VAL A 147 -11.90 -12.04 -9.12
CA VAL A 147 -11.40 -12.91 -8.05
C VAL A 147 -12.44 -13.96 -7.65
N ALA A 148 -13.70 -13.56 -7.48
CA ALA A 148 -14.80 -14.48 -7.18
C ALA A 148 -15.02 -15.50 -8.32
N GLU A 149 -14.95 -15.07 -9.58
CA GLU A 149 -15.03 -15.95 -10.74
C GLU A 149 -13.88 -16.97 -10.75
N TRP A 150 -12.64 -16.50 -10.62
CA TRP A 150 -11.46 -17.38 -10.66
C TRP A 150 -11.41 -18.36 -9.49
N ALA A 151 -11.98 -18.02 -8.35
CA ALA A 151 -12.11 -18.90 -7.19
C ALA A 151 -12.94 -20.18 -7.47
N THR A 152 -13.74 -20.20 -8.55
CA THR A 152 -14.48 -21.40 -9.00
C THR A 152 -13.65 -22.35 -9.88
N SER A 153 -12.44 -21.94 -10.26
CA SER A 153 -11.55 -22.72 -11.13
C SER A 153 -10.57 -23.59 -10.33
N PRO A 154 -10.00 -24.66 -10.92
CA PRO A 154 -8.94 -25.44 -10.28
C PRO A 154 -7.75 -24.56 -9.88
N GLY A 155 -7.27 -24.74 -8.64
CA GLY A 155 -6.09 -24.04 -8.13
C GLY A 155 -4.85 -24.26 -8.98
N ARG A 156 -4.02 -23.23 -9.12
CA ARG A 156 -2.74 -23.26 -9.85
C ARG A 156 -1.72 -22.42 -9.09
N PRO A 157 -0.41 -22.74 -9.18
CA PRO A 157 0.61 -21.85 -8.64
C PRO A 157 0.49 -20.43 -9.18
N MET A 158 0.85 -19.44 -8.35
CA MET A 158 0.92 -18.03 -8.77
C MET A 158 1.78 -17.87 -10.03
N SER A 159 1.45 -16.86 -10.86
CA SER A 159 2.32 -16.47 -11.96
C SER A 159 3.52 -15.71 -11.41
N ARG A 160 4.70 -16.36 -11.42
CA ARG A 160 5.95 -15.74 -10.95
C ARG A 160 6.30 -14.50 -11.73
N GLU A 161 6.08 -14.50 -13.05
CA GLU A 161 6.37 -13.35 -13.90
C GLU A 161 5.64 -12.09 -13.45
N TYR A 162 4.31 -12.17 -13.26
CA TYR A 162 3.51 -11.04 -12.83
C TYR A 162 3.78 -10.66 -11.37
N ALA A 163 3.97 -11.65 -10.49
CA ALA A 163 4.36 -11.40 -9.10
C ALA A 163 5.69 -10.63 -9.01
N ASP A 164 6.72 -11.10 -9.72
CA ASP A 164 8.06 -10.48 -9.71
C ASP A 164 8.04 -9.07 -10.30
N GLN A 165 7.22 -8.81 -11.34
CA GLN A 165 7.03 -7.47 -11.90
C GLN A 165 6.39 -6.51 -10.89
N ALA A 166 5.34 -6.94 -10.18
CA ALA A 166 4.68 -6.12 -9.17
C ALA A 166 5.56 -5.90 -7.94
N ASP A 167 6.24 -6.94 -7.46
CA ASP A 167 7.21 -6.85 -6.36
C ASP A 167 8.37 -5.93 -6.70
N ALA A 168 8.88 -5.97 -7.94
CA ALA A 168 9.92 -5.05 -8.41
C ALA A 168 9.43 -3.60 -8.42
N ALA A 169 8.19 -3.34 -8.87
CA ALA A 169 7.60 -2.01 -8.82
C ALA A 169 7.46 -1.49 -7.39
N LEU A 170 6.97 -2.33 -6.46
CA LEU A 170 6.86 -1.96 -5.04
C LEU A 170 8.23 -1.79 -4.37
N ALA A 171 9.25 -2.54 -4.81
CA ALA A 171 10.61 -2.42 -4.32
C ALA A 171 11.33 -1.15 -4.82
N ASP A 172 10.84 -0.51 -5.87
CA ASP A 172 11.36 0.76 -6.37
C ASP A 172 10.49 1.93 -5.91
N ASP A 173 10.86 2.51 -4.78
CA ASP A 173 10.21 3.68 -4.18
C ASP A 173 8.69 3.51 -3.96
N LEU A 174 8.27 2.34 -3.48
CA LEU A 174 6.85 2.01 -3.25
C LEU A 174 5.99 2.30 -4.48
N GLY A 175 6.45 1.94 -5.68
CA GLY A 175 5.82 2.21 -6.97
C GLY A 175 4.46 1.52 -7.17
N THR A 176 3.45 1.96 -6.41
CA THR A 176 2.10 1.39 -6.34
C THR A 176 1.36 1.48 -7.67
N SER A 177 1.44 2.62 -8.36
CA SER A 177 0.81 2.77 -9.69
C SER A 177 1.31 1.71 -10.68
N GLY A 178 2.61 1.36 -10.61
CA GLY A 178 3.20 0.30 -11.42
C GLY A 178 2.67 -1.09 -11.04
N ALA A 179 2.61 -1.41 -9.75
CA ALA A 179 2.05 -2.67 -9.25
C ALA A 179 0.55 -2.83 -9.58
N LEU A 180 -0.23 -1.77 -9.48
CA LEU A 180 -1.65 -1.75 -9.85
C LEU A 180 -1.83 -1.97 -11.36
N ALA A 181 -0.96 -1.39 -12.21
CA ALA A 181 -0.97 -1.66 -13.65
C ALA A 181 -0.59 -3.11 -13.99
N VAL A 182 0.25 -3.77 -13.18
CA VAL A 182 0.55 -5.21 -13.31
C VAL A 182 -0.69 -6.05 -13.04
N LEU A 183 -1.49 -5.71 -11.99
CA LEU A 183 -2.76 -6.38 -11.71
C LEU A 183 -3.75 -6.25 -12.86
N ASP A 184 -3.87 -5.06 -13.48
CA ASP A 184 -4.75 -4.87 -14.64
C ASP A 184 -4.34 -5.76 -15.81
N ARG A 185 -3.04 -5.80 -16.13
CA ARG A 185 -2.52 -6.64 -17.22
C ARG A 185 -2.76 -8.11 -16.96
N LEU A 186 -2.44 -8.59 -15.76
CA LEU A 186 -2.70 -9.98 -15.36
C LEU A 186 -4.19 -10.33 -15.49
N ALA A 187 -5.07 -9.41 -15.05
CA ALA A 187 -6.50 -9.63 -15.13
C ALA A 187 -7.03 -9.67 -16.58
N ALA A 188 -6.31 -9.09 -17.53
CA ALA A 188 -6.66 -9.06 -18.96
C ALA A 188 -5.98 -10.16 -19.78
N ASP A 189 -4.91 -10.79 -19.27
CA ASP A 189 -4.10 -11.77 -19.99
C ASP A 189 -4.85 -13.10 -20.20
N PRO A 190 -5.22 -13.49 -21.43
CA PRO A 190 -5.94 -14.74 -21.69
C PRO A 190 -5.06 -15.99 -21.50
N ASP A 191 -3.74 -15.86 -21.53
CA ASP A 191 -2.80 -16.98 -21.51
C ASP A 191 -2.47 -17.44 -20.07
N VAL A 192 -2.82 -16.64 -19.06
CA VAL A 192 -2.67 -17.03 -17.66
C VAL A 192 -3.92 -17.77 -17.16
N PRO A 193 -3.79 -19.01 -16.64
CA PRO A 193 -4.93 -19.74 -16.10
C PRO A 193 -5.61 -19.01 -14.93
N PRO A 194 -6.95 -19.08 -14.79
CA PRO A 194 -7.68 -18.41 -13.70
C PRO A 194 -7.12 -18.67 -12.30
N GLY A 195 -6.81 -19.93 -11.96
CA GLY A 195 -6.22 -20.26 -10.66
C GLY A 195 -4.88 -19.55 -10.39
N ALA A 196 -4.07 -19.31 -11.43
CA ALA A 196 -2.79 -18.62 -11.28
C ALA A 196 -3.00 -17.10 -11.12
N LYS A 197 -4.02 -16.54 -11.80
CA LYS A 197 -4.45 -15.15 -11.59
C LYS A 197 -4.92 -14.94 -10.16
N LEU A 198 -5.78 -15.83 -9.65
CA LEU A 198 -6.28 -15.79 -8.28
C LEU A 198 -5.12 -15.77 -7.26
N GLU A 199 -4.23 -16.77 -7.31
CA GLU A 199 -3.11 -16.85 -6.36
C GLU A 199 -2.20 -15.62 -6.42
N THR A 200 -1.99 -15.05 -7.61
CA THR A 200 -1.18 -13.83 -7.76
C THR A 200 -1.90 -12.59 -7.22
N PHE A 201 -3.22 -12.49 -7.42
CA PHE A 201 -4.06 -11.42 -6.85
C PHE A 201 -4.08 -11.50 -5.31
N VAL A 202 -4.25 -12.70 -4.74
CA VAL A 202 -4.18 -12.94 -3.29
C VAL A 202 -2.80 -12.51 -2.75
N HIS A 203 -1.73 -12.90 -3.45
CA HIS A 203 -0.37 -12.54 -3.06
C HIS A 203 -0.18 -11.02 -2.98
N LEU A 204 -0.63 -10.28 -3.99
CA LEU A 204 -0.47 -8.82 -4.04
C LEU A 204 -1.45 -8.09 -3.11
N ASP A 205 -2.64 -8.65 -2.85
CA ASP A 205 -3.59 -8.10 -1.89
C ASP A 205 -3.04 -8.14 -0.46
N MET A 206 -2.17 -9.09 -0.10
CA MET A 206 -1.49 -9.06 1.20
C MET A 206 -0.58 -7.84 1.39
N LEU A 207 -0.05 -7.27 0.30
CA LEU A 207 0.81 -6.08 0.29
C LEU A 207 -0.01 -4.79 0.17
N LEU A 208 -0.96 -4.77 -0.76
CA LEU A 208 -1.76 -3.60 -1.08
C LEU A 208 -2.95 -3.42 -0.12
N ALA A 209 -3.44 -4.50 0.50
CA ALA A 209 -4.56 -4.56 1.43
C ALA A 209 -5.85 -3.89 0.91
N LEU A 210 -6.26 -4.29 -0.29
CA LEU A 210 -7.45 -3.78 -0.98
C LEU A 210 -8.71 -4.63 -0.72
N GLY A 211 -8.56 -5.77 -0.05
CA GLY A 211 -9.67 -6.66 0.27
C GLY A 211 -10.27 -7.27 -1.00
N LEU A 212 -9.41 -7.72 -1.92
CA LEU A 212 -9.83 -8.29 -3.21
C LEU A 212 -10.47 -9.66 -3.04
N VAL A 213 -10.11 -10.38 -1.96
CA VAL A 213 -10.67 -11.70 -1.62
C VAL A 213 -12.02 -11.62 -0.90
N ALA A 214 -12.50 -10.42 -0.54
CA ALA A 214 -13.70 -10.25 0.28
C ALA A 214 -14.99 -10.74 -0.40
N ALA A 215 -15.02 -10.81 -1.74
CA ALA A 215 -16.16 -11.28 -2.52
C ALA A 215 -16.14 -12.79 -2.82
N ILE A 216 -15.13 -13.53 -2.34
CA ILE A 216 -15.09 -14.99 -2.52
C ILE A 216 -16.21 -15.60 -1.65
N GLY A 217 -17.09 -16.38 -2.28
CA GLY A 217 -18.20 -17.04 -1.59
C GLY A 217 -19.40 -16.13 -1.26
N SER A 218 -19.45 -14.91 -1.82
CA SER A 218 -20.62 -14.03 -1.72
C SER A 218 -21.65 -14.24 -2.85
N ALA A 219 -21.47 -15.28 -3.66
CA ALA A 219 -22.35 -15.67 -4.76
C ALA A 219 -23.34 -16.76 -4.32
#